data_AF-A0A1Y5Q506-F1
#
_entry.id   AF-A0A1Y5Q506-F1
#
_cell.length_a   1.000
_cell.length_b   1.000
_cell.length_c   1.000
_cell.angle_alpha   90.00
_cell.angle_beta   90.00
_cell.angle_gamma   90.00
#
_symmetry.space_group_name_H-M   'P 1'
#
loop_
_entity.id
_entity.type
_entity.pdbx_description
1 polymer ?
#
loop_
_entity_poly.entity_id
_entity_poly.type
_entity_poly.pdbx_seq_one_letter_code
_entity_poly.pdbx_strand_id
1 'polypeptide(L)'
;MDQDREPMGTKRPQYGVWRFADAELHETEGRLVVGGQARTLERSSHEILKYLLEHAGEVVAKEELLQAGWPGRVVAENSLAKAISRLRAALGPSGEVLRVVHGYGYRLNGPAQFTAATATQPGEGEPEPPPGDWAGLERERFRTEAVERQSRQLLELKRRRGWMLASMVVLGAFLLISLWQQWRVQQARDALVAATQVAQEHAAIADAVNRFFNQDVLGVASPYALNSGRELTIHEAVEHAAANVDVRLRDQPVVEATVRMSIGRVYGEAMHIGRAIEQERIAVGLFEKHLGPHDTRTQRARYQLAADLVDDSRFEEARRLIEGTDALRRGLDLADPETTLLSHRASCYWHIWREQYDAGLPACEGAIAAQLRVNPNDRNELMKTRTNLAVLHSRAGRFQQAEAQFSRIREDFAALGDSSSPTWLRVSYLHGMNLVALAQHEQAGKLLDSVYRGSVAVLGAENPHTLEVEVGLAELFTHSGRHADALPLLQYAHSAYAQQFGEHNHYTVGALKALEAARCASGTKEVVPAATASTCS
;
A
#
# COMPACT_ATOMS: atom_id res chain seq x y z
N MET A 1 -20.81 -32.94 -81.57
CA MET A 1 -20.35 -34.25 -81.08
C MET A 1 -20.06 -34.05 -79.60
N ASP A 2 -21.08 -34.23 -78.79
CA ASP A 2 -20.97 -34.14 -77.32
C ASP A 2 -21.94 -35.19 -76.77
N GLN A 3 -21.38 -36.37 -76.52
CA GLN A 3 -22.04 -37.53 -75.92
C GLN A 3 -21.87 -37.45 -74.41
N ASP A 4 -22.86 -38.02 -73.71
CA ASP A 4 -22.83 -38.48 -72.32
C ASP A 4 -23.13 -37.47 -71.21
N ARG A 5 -24.44 -37.31 -70.96
CA ARG A 5 -24.98 -37.16 -69.60
C ARG A 5 -26.11 -38.16 -69.40
N GLU A 6 -25.80 -39.27 -68.72
CA GLU A 6 -26.81 -40.12 -68.10
C GLU A 6 -27.61 -39.32 -67.07
N PRO A 7 -28.96 -39.39 -67.05
CA PRO A 7 -29.72 -38.88 -65.92
C PRO A 7 -29.66 -39.88 -64.76
N MET A 8 -29.08 -39.44 -63.64
CA MET A 8 -29.17 -40.10 -62.34
C MET A 8 -30.61 -40.54 -62.06
N GLY A 9 -30.80 -41.85 -61.91
CA GLY A 9 -32.07 -42.43 -61.48
C GLY A 9 -32.50 -41.84 -60.15
N THR A 10 -33.61 -41.11 -60.16
CA THR A 10 -34.35 -40.72 -58.96
C THR A 10 -34.88 -42.00 -58.29
N LYS A 11 -34.11 -42.57 -57.35
CA LYS A 11 -34.63 -43.57 -56.41
C LYS A 11 -35.75 -42.91 -55.60
N ARG A 12 -37.00 -43.32 -55.85
CA ARG A 12 -38.11 -43.02 -54.94
C ARG A 12 -37.74 -43.56 -53.56
N PRO A 13 -37.90 -42.79 -52.47
CA PRO A 13 -37.68 -43.32 -51.13
C PRO A 13 -38.64 -44.48 -50.91
N GLN A 14 -38.10 -45.68 -50.69
CA GLN A 14 -38.88 -46.82 -50.23
C GLN A 14 -39.15 -46.59 -48.76
N TYR A 15 -40.38 -46.23 -48.41
CA TYR A 15 -40.81 -46.14 -47.02
C TYR A 15 -41.11 -47.54 -46.49
N GLY A 16 -40.62 -47.88 -45.31
CA GLY A 16 -40.80 -49.21 -44.75
C GLY A 16 -40.88 -49.25 -43.24
N VAL A 17 -40.98 -50.47 -42.72
CA VAL A 17 -41.01 -50.75 -41.28
C VAL A 17 -39.71 -51.43 -40.91
N TRP A 18 -39.01 -50.87 -39.92
CA TRP A 18 -37.86 -51.48 -39.30
C TRP A 18 -38.28 -52.34 -38.11
N ARG A 19 -37.85 -53.60 -38.06
CA ARG A 19 -38.06 -54.52 -36.95
C ARG A 19 -36.74 -54.80 -36.26
N PHE A 20 -36.69 -54.62 -34.94
CA PHE A 20 -35.51 -54.88 -34.11
C PHE A 20 -35.95 -55.18 -32.68
N ALA A 21 -35.34 -56.20 -32.05
CA ALA A 21 -35.81 -56.73 -30.76
C ALA A 21 -37.34 -57.00 -30.76
N ASP A 22 -38.10 -56.45 -29.81
CA ASP A 22 -39.57 -56.51 -29.74
C ASP A 22 -40.27 -55.22 -30.24
N ALA A 23 -39.54 -54.41 -31.02
CA ALA A 23 -39.96 -53.09 -31.48
C ALA A 23 -40.05 -52.97 -33.01
N GLU A 24 -41.03 -52.19 -33.47
CA GLU A 24 -41.25 -51.85 -34.87
C GLU A 24 -41.26 -50.32 -35.04
N LEU A 25 -40.40 -49.78 -35.91
CA LEU A 25 -40.38 -48.36 -36.26
C LEU A 25 -41.01 -48.17 -37.66
N HIS A 26 -42.10 -47.43 -37.71
CA HIS A 26 -42.74 -46.99 -38.95
C HIS A 26 -42.11 -45.67 -39.40
N GLU A 27 -41.33 -45.73 -40.49
CA GLU A 27 -40.47 -44.63 -40.93
C GLU A 27 -41.24 -43.34 -41.26
N THR A 28 -42.36 -43.44 -41.98
CA THR A 28 -43.13 -42.28 -42.44
C THR A 28 -43.99 -41.63 -41.35
N GLU A 29 -44.45 -42.42 -40.39
CA GLU A 29 -45.37 -41.96 -39.34
C GLU A 29 -44.64 -41.45 -38.08
N GLY A 30 -43.32 -41.66 -37.98
CA GLY A 30 -42.56 -41.35 -36.76
C GLY A 30 -43.01 -42.20 -35.56
N ARG A 31 -43.69 -43.32 -35.83
CA ARG A 31 -44.40 -44.15 -34.85
C ARG A 31 -43.55 -45.37 -34.50
N LEU A 32 -43.26 -45.51 -33.21
CA LEU A 32 -42.55 -46.66 -32.65
C LEU A 32 -43.57 -47.55 -31.92
N VAL A 33 -43.66 -48.82 -32.30
CA VAL A 33 -44.51 -49.81 -31.62
C VAL A 33 -43.60 -50.74 -30.81
N VAL A 34 -43.83 -50.85 -29.50
CA VAL A 34 -43.04 -51.73 -28.60
C VAL A 34 -44.01 -52.58 -27.81
N GLY A 35 -43.89 -53.91 -27.91
CA GLY A 35 -44.83 -54.84 -27.24
C GLY A 35 -46.31 -54.59 -27.60
N GLY A 36 -46.58 -54.15 -28.84
CA GLY A 36 -47.93 -53.84 -29.33
C GLY A 36 -48.47 -52.46 -28.95
N GLN A 37 -47.74 -51.65 -28.17
CA GLN A 37 -48.15 -50.28 -27.81
C GLN A 37 -47.44 -49.24 -28.69
N ALA A 38 -48.23 -48.37 -29.32
CA ALA A 38 -47.72 -47.28 -30.13
C ALA A 38 -47.23 -46.09 -29.28
N ARG A 39 -46.05 -45.58 -29.62
CA ARG A 39 -45.39 -44.45 -28.97
C ARG A 39 -44.89 -43.49 -30.05
N THR A 40 -45.19 -42.20 -29.89
CA THR A 40 -44.73 -41.16 -30.82
C THR A 40 -43.35 -40.67 -30.39
N LEU A 41 -42.41 -40.62 -31.33
CA LEU A 41 -41.07 -40.10 -31.07
C LEU A 41 -40.96 -38.62 -31.45
N GLU A 42 -40.17 -37.87 -30.68
CA GLU A 42 -39.73 -36.53 -31.08
C GLU A 42 -38.87 -36.66 -32.34
N ARG A 43 -38.94 -35.67 -33.24
CA ARG A 43 -38.24 -35.68 -34.54
C ARG A 43 -36.76 -36.06 -34.42
N SER A 44 -36.02 -35.44 -33.50
CA SER A 44 -34.59 -35.76 -33.33
C SER A 44 -34.34 -37.18 -32.83
N SER A 45 -35.20 -37.70 -31.96
CA SER A 45 -35.13 -39.08 -31.49
C SER A 45 -35.48 -40.07 -32.60
N HIS A 46 -36.45 -39.75 -33.46
CA HIS A 46 -36.78 -40.56 -34.62
C HIS A 46 -35.61 -40.67 -35.60
N GLU A 47 -35.00 -39.54 -35.98
CA GLU A 47 -33.87 -39.52 -36.91
C GLU A 47 -32.64 -40.25 -36.35
N ILE A 48 -32.34 -40.07 -35.05
CA ILE A 48 -31.25 -40.79 -34.38
C ILE A 48 -31.50 -42.30 -34.38
N LEU A 49 -32.73 -42.74 -34.07
CA LEU A 49 -33.07 -44.16 -34.06
C LEU A 49 -33.00 -44.76 -35.46
N LYS A 50 -33.52 -44.07 -36.47
CA LYS A 50 -33.41 -44.48 -37.87
C LYS A 50 -31.96 -44.64 -38.30
N TYR A 51 -31.11 -43.65 -38.02
CA TYR A 51 -29.70 -43.69 -38.38
C TYR A 51 -28.96 -44.86 -37.72
N LEU A 52 -29.29 -45.18 -36.46
CA LEU A 52 -28.75 -46.34 -35.75
C LEU A 52 -29.26 -47.69 -36.28
N LEU A 53 -30.48 -47.74 -36.84
CA LEU A 53 -31.03 -48.94 -37.47
C LEU A 53 -30.40 -49.22 -38.84
N GLU A 54 -30.11 -48.16 -39.60
CA GLU A 54 -29.38 -48.25 -40.88
C GLU A 54 -27.95 -48.77 -40.68
N HIS A 55 -27.34 -48.48 -39.53
CA HIS A 55 -25.98 -48.91 -39.15
C HIS A 55 -26.01 -49.95 -38.01
N ALA A 56 -27.03 -50.80 -37.98
CA ALA A 56 -27.21 -51.79 -36.91
C ALA A 56 -25.97 -52.71 -36.79
N GLY A 57 -25.45 -52.86 -35.58
CA GLY A 57 -24.22 -53.61 -35.29
C GLY A 57 -22.91 -52.81 -35.41
N GLU A 58 -22.93 -51.60 -35.99
CA GLU A 58 -21.76 -50.74 -36.11
C GLU A 58 -21.68 -49.70 -34.97
N VAL A 59 -20.47 -49.18 -34.72
CA VAL A 59 -20.28 -48.09 -33.75
C VAL A 59 -20.42 -46.77 -34.50
N VAL A 60 -21.48 -46.02 -34.20
CA VAL A 60 -21.74 -44.71 -34.81
C VAL A 60 -21.20 -43.61 -33.91
N ALA A 61 -20.45 -42.67 -34.50
CA ALA A 61 -19.81 -41.58 -33.75
C ALA A 61 -20.85 -40.58 -33.20
N LYS A 62 -20.51 -39.89 -32.09
CA LYS A 62 -21.41 -38.91 -31.48
C LYS A 62 -21.73 -37.75 -32.44
N GLU A 63 -20.73 -37.30 -33.20
CA GLU A 63 -20.85 -36.21 -34.17
C GLU A 63 -21.83 -36.55 -35.29
N GLU A 64 -21.80 -37.79 -35.77
CA GLU A 64 -22.72 -38.29 -36.81
C GLU A 64 -24.16 -38.34 -36.30
N LEU A 65 -24.37 -38.82 -35.06
CA LEU A 65 -25.70 -38.84 -34.44
C LEU A 65 -26.24 -37.44 -34.13
N LEU A 66 -25.36 -36.50 -33.76
CA LEU A 66 -25.72 -35.09 -33.57
C LEU A 66 -26.15 -34.47 -34.91
N GLN A 67 -25.44 -34.76 -36.00
CA GLN A 67 -25.77 -34.29 -37.33
C GLN A 67 -27.07 -34.91 -37.87
N ALA A 68 -27.29 -36.20 -37.63
CA ALA A 68 -28.51 -36.92 -38.02
C ALA A 68 -29.75 -36.44 -37.25
N GLY A 69 -29.63 -36.29 -35.91
CA GLY A 69 -30.75 -35.87 -35.06
C GLY A 69 -31.16 -34.40 -35.24
N TRP A 70 -30.21 -33.53 -35.60
CA TRP A 70 -30.43 -32.09 -35.74
C TRP A 70 -29.76 -31.53 -36.99
N PRO A 71 -30.24 -31.90 -38.20
CA PRO A 71 -29.61 -31.49 -39.45
C PRO A 71 -29.55 -29.96 -39.55
N GLY A 72 -28.33 -29.43 -39.73
CA GLY A 72 -28.06 -28.00 -39.87
C GLY A 72 -28.17 -27.17 -38.59
N ARG A 73 -28.17 -27.78 -37.40
CA ARG A 73 -28.14 -27.08 -36.10
C ARG A 73 -26.97 -27.56 -35.25
N VAL A 74 -26.24 -26.63 -34.65
CA VAL A 74 -25.19 -26.96 -33.68
C VAL A 74 -25.84 -27.15 -32.31
N VAL A 75 -25.82 -28.37 -31.78
CA VAL A 75 -26.34 -28.70 -30.45
C VAL A 75 -25.26 -29.38 -29.63
N ALA A 76 -25.26 -29.14 -28.32
CA ALA A 76 -24.25 -29.71 -27.41
C ALA A 76 -24.45 -31.23 -27.22
N GLU A 77 -23.38 -31.97 -26.87
CA GLU A 77 -23.42 -33.42 -26.61
C GLU A 77 -24.49 -33.84 -25.58
N ASN A 78 -24.81 -32.97 -24.62
CA ASN A 78 -25.86 -33.23 -23.63
C ASN A 78 -27.25 -33.42 -24.28
N SER A 79 -27.49 -32.82 -25.45
CA SER A 79 -28.72 -33.03 -26.22
C SER A 79 -28.82 -34.45 -26.78
N LEU A 80 -27.71 -35.00 -27.29
CA LEU A 80 -27.63 -36.39 -27.73
C LEU A 80 -27.86 -37.35 -26.55
N ALA A 81 -27.22 -37.11 -25.40
CA ALA A 81 -27.42 -37.93 -24.20
C ALA A 81 -28.90 -37.97 -23.75
N LYS A 82 -29.59 -36.81 -23.78
CA LYS A 82 -31.03 -36.72 -23.48
C LYS A 82 -31.89 -37.44 -24.52
N ALA A 83 -31.58 -37.32 -25.81
CA ALA A 83 -32.30 -38.00 -26.88
C ALA A 83 -32.17 -39.53 -26.78
N ILE A 84 -30.97 -40.04 -26.50
CA ILE A 84 -30.72 -41.48 -26.26
C ILE A 84 -31.45 -41.96 -25.00
N SER A 85 -31.47 -41.16 -23.93
CA SER A 85 -32.23 -41.49 -22.72
C SER A 85 -33.73 -41.61 -22.98
N ARG A 86 -34.31 -40.67 -23.76
CA ARG A 86 -35.71 -40.75 -24.19
C ARG A 86 -35.99 -41.95 -25.07
N LEU A 87 -35.08 -42.29 -25.99
CA LEU A 87 -35.21 -43.48 -26.83
C LEU A 87 -35.21 -44.77 -26.00
N ARG A 88 -34.32 -44.90 -25.01
CA ARG A 88 -34.31 -46.04 -24.09
C ARG A 88 -35.62 -46.13 -23.29
N ALA A 89 -36.12 -45.00 -22.79
CA ALA A 89 -37.41 -44.97 -22.09
C ALA A 89 -38.59 -45.36 -23.00
N ALA A 90 -38.56 -44.90 -24.27
CA ALA A 90 -39.57 -45.27 -25.26
C ALA A 90 -39.52 -46.76 -25.61
N LEU A 91 -38.32 -47.36 -25.67
CA LEU A 91 -38.10 -48.79 -25.96
C LEU A 91 -38.30 -49.72 -24.74
N GLY A 92 -38.41 -49.18 -23.52
CA GLY A 92 -38.61 -49.99 -22.33
C GLY A 92 -37.47 -51.02 -22.12
N PRO A 93 -37.78 -52.30 -21.82
CA PRO A 93 -36.76 -53.36 -21.67
C PRO A 93 -35.84 -53.51 -22.89
N SER A 94 -36.36 -53.29 -24.09
CA SER A 94 -35.57 -53.35 -25.33
C SER A 94 -34.66 -52.14 -25.54
N GLY A 95 -34.70 -51.13 -24.66
CA GLY A 95 -33.72 -50.04 -24.65
C GLY A 95 -32.29 -50.50 -24.40
N GLU A 96 -32.07 -51.71 -23.87
CA GLU A 96 -30.74 -52.30 -23.66
C GLU A 96 -29.97 -52.59 -24.96
N VAL A 97 -30.65 -52.63 -26.11
CA VAL A 97 -30.00 -52.77 -27.42
C VAL A 97 -29.16 -51.54 -27.77
N LEU A 98 -29.50 -50.37 -27.23
CA LEU A 98 -28.74 -49.13 -27.45
C LEU A 98 -27.57 -49.07 -26.47
N ARG A 99 -26.39 -49.53 -26.88
CA ARG A 99 -25.18 -49.56 -26.05
C ARG A 99 -24.31 -48.33 -26.30
N VAL A 100 -23.72 -47.82 -25.22
CA VAL A 100 -22.68 -46.79 -25.31
C VAL A 100 -21.34 -47.47 -25.53
N VAL A 101 -20.56 -46.96 -26.47
CA VAL A 101 -19.16 -47.34 -26.67
C VAL A 101 -18.31 -46.18 -26.19
N HIS A 102 -17.70 -46.34 -25.01
CA HIS A 102 -17.03 -45.27 -24.30
C HIS A 102 -15.93 -44.64 -25.16
N GLY A 103 -15.96 -43.31 -25.30
CA GLY A 103 -15.00 -42.56 -26.13
C GLY A 103 -15.32 -42.47 -27.62
N TYR A 104 -16.27 -43.24 -28.15
CA TYR A 104 -16.55 -43.29 -29.59
C TYR A 104 -18.00 -42.91 -29.95
N GLY A 105 -19.00 -43.46 -29.26
CA GLY A 105 -20.40 -43.14 -29.59
C GLY A 105 -21.39 -44.22 -29.15
N TYR A 106 -22.33 -44.58 -30.02
CA TYR A 106 -23.40 -45.52 -29.70
C TYR A 106 -23.51 -46.62 -30.76
N ARG A 107 -23.98 -47.78 -30.34
CA ARG A 107 -24.26 -48.93 -31.21
C ARG A 107 -25.61 -49.54 -30.88
N LEU A 108 -26.36 -49.91 -31.90
CA LEU A 108 -27.52 -50.78 -31.78
C LEU A 108 -27.07 -52.25 -31.86
N ASN A 109 -27.23 -52.99 -30.76
CA ASN A 109 -26.87 -54.40 -30.66
C ASN A 109 -28.05 -55.28 -31.10
N GLY A 110 -27.82 -56.14 -32.09
CA GLY A 110 -28.80 -57.11 -32.61
C GLY A 110 -29.18 -56.81 -34.06
N PRO A 111 -29.75 -57.80 -34.78
CA PRO A 111 -30.13 -57.62 -36.18
C PRO A 111 -31.34 -56.69 -36.31
N ALA A 112 -31.24 -55.70 -37.20
CA ALA A 112 -32.38 -54.89 -37.64
C ALA A 112 -32.81 -55.35 -39.03
N GLN A 113 -34.11 -55.58 -39.22
CA GLN A 113 -34.68 -56.00 -40.50
C GLN A 113 -35.58 -54.90 -41.06
N PHE A 114 -35.33 -54.49 -42.30
CA PHE A 114 -36.18 -53.53 -43.00
C PHE A 114 -37.14 -54.26 -43.94
N THR A 115 -38.44 -53.99 -43.80
CA THR A 115 -39.46 -54.44 -44.74
C THR A 115 -40.01 -53.22 -45.49
N ALA A 116 -39.71 -53.11 -46.79
CA ALA A 116 -40.29 -52.07 -47.63
C ALA A 116 -41.81 -52.28 -47.74
N ALA A 117 -42.59 -51.22 -47.59
CA ALA A 117 -44.02 -51.29 -47.87
C ALA A 117 -44.21 -51.43 -49.38
N THR A 118 -44.62 -52.61 -49.85
CA THR A 118 -45.01 -52.81 -51.25
C THR A 118 -46.25 -51.97 -51.51
N ALA A 119 -46.12 -50.97 -52.37
CA ALA A 119 -47.25 -50.18 -52.83
C ALA A 119 -48.29 -51.10 -53.49
N THR A 120 -49.45 -51.25 -52.86
CA THR A 120 -50.66 -51.82 -53.45
C THR A 120 -50.95 -51.10 -54.76
N GLN A 121 -51.09 -51.84 -55.86
CA GLN A 121 -51.47 -51.30 -57.16
C GLN A 121 -52.87 -50.64 -57.07
N PRO A 122 -53.06 -49.42 -57.60
CA PRO A 122 -54.40 -48.86 -57.76
C PRO A 122 -55.10 -49.55 -58.92
N GLY A 123 -56.25 -50.14 -58.61
CA GLY A 123 -57.25 -50.56 -59.57
C GLY A 123 -57.87 -49.37 -60.31
N GLU A 124 -58.40 -49.69 -61.47
CA GLU A 124 -59.13 -48.84 -62.39
C GLU A 124 -60.29 -48.08 -61.71
N GLY A 125 -60.40 -46.80 -62.04
CA GLY A 125 -61.62 -46.01 -61.85
C GLY A 125 -61.57 -44.93 -60.78
N GLU A 126 -61.19 -43.71 -61.18
CA GLU A 126 -61.77 -42.49 -60.59
C GLU A 126 -62.23 -41.53 -61.70
N PRO A 127 -63.33 -40.79 -61.50
CA PRO A 127 -64.07 -40.11 -62.54
C PRO A 127 -63.50 -38.71 -62.84
N GLU A 128 -63.71 -38.26 -64.07
CA GLU A 128 -63.42 -36.89 -64.53
C GLU A 128 -64.04 -35.81 -63.61
N PRO A 129 -63.30 -34.73 -63.27
CA PRO A 129 -63.85 -33.61 -62.51
C PRO A 129 -64.76 -32.73 -63.40
N PRO A 130 -65.85 -32.15 -62.86
CA PRO A 130 -66.76 -31.31 -63.63
C PRO A 130 -66.12 -29.96 -64.00
N PRO A 131 -66.58 -29.29 -65.08
CA PRO A 131 -65.98 -28.05 -65.54
C PRO A 131 -66.33 -26.90 -64.59
N GLY A 132 -65.33 -26.43 -63.83
CA GLY A 132 -65.47 -25.32 -62.88
C GLY A 132 -64.23 -24.40 -62.89
N ASP A 133 -64.50 -23.10 -62.95
CA ASP A 133 -63.62 -21.92 -63.01
C ASP A 133 -62.09 -22.14 -62.87
N TRP A 134 -61.44 -22.50 -63.99
CA TRP A 134 -59.97 -22.54 -64.11
C TRP A 134 -59.30 -21.20 -63.76
N ALA A 135 -59.97 -20.07 -63.97
CA ALA A 135 -59.42 -18.75 -63.66
C ALA A 135 -59.41 -18.44 -62.16
N GLY A 136 -60.29 -19.08 -61.36
CA GLY A 136 -60.27 -19.04 -59.90
C GLY A 136 -59.07 -19.79 -59.32
N LEU A 137 -58.83 -21.01 -59.81
CA LEU A 137 -57.74 -21.88 -59.36
C LEU A 137 -56.35 -21.35 -59.73
N GLU A 138 -56.17 -20.76 -60.92
CA GLU A 138 -54.90 -20.10 -61.28
C GLU A 138 -54.61 -18.87 -60.42
N ARG A 139 -55.63 -18.05 -60.09
CA ARG A 139 -55.46 -16.89 -59.20
C ARG A 139 -55.06 -17.29 -57.79
N GLU A 140 -55.60 -18.38 -57.26
CA GLU A 140 -55.19 -18.93 -55.97
C GLU A 140 -53.76 -19.50 -56.03
N ARG A 141 -53.40 -20.21 -57.10
CA ARG A 141 -52.04 -20.75 -57.30
C ARG A 141 -50.98 -19.64 -57.40
N PHE A 142 -51.25 -18.57 -58.14
CA PHE A 142 -50.35 -17.42 -58.19
C PHE A 142 -50.28 -16.66 -56.87
N ARG A 143 -51.38 -16.58 -56.10
CA ARG A 143 -51.37 -16.04 -54.74
C ARG A 143 -50.52 -16.88 -53.79
N THR A 144 -50.68 -18.21 -53.81
CA THR A 144 -49.90 -19.11 -52.94
C THR A 144 -48.43 -19.12 -53.33
N GLU A 145 -48.10 -19.13 -54.62
CA GLU A 145 -46.71 -19.00 -55.09
C GLU A 145 -46.08 -17.65 -54.73
N ALA A 146 -46.83 -16.54 -54.81
CA ALA A 146 -46.34 -15.23 -54.42
C ALA A 146 -46.07 -15.15 -52.90
N VAL A 147 -46.97 -15.70 -52.09
CA VAL A 147 -46.83 -15.79 -50.62
C VAL A 147 -45.66 -16.72 -50.24
N GLU A 148 -45.46 -17.82 -50.97
CA GLU A 148 -44.31 -18.72 -50.77
C GLU A 148 -42.97 -18.04 -51.13
N ARG A 149 -42.90 -17.30 -52.25
CA ARG A 149 -41.70 -16.54 -52.61
C ARG A 149 -41.40 -15.46 -51.57
N GLN A 150 -42.42 -14.73 -51.11
CA GLN A 150 -42.28 -13.68 -50.09
C GLN A 150 -41.85 -14.25 -48.74
N SER A 151 -42.39 -15.40 -48.32
CA SER A 151 -42.00 -16.07 -47.07
C SER A 151 -40.57 -16.63 -47.11
N ARG A 152 -40.13 -17.19 -48.25
CA ARG A 152 -38.73 -17.62 -48.46
C ARG A 152 -37.76 -16.44 -48.35
N GLN A 153 -38.06 -15.30 -48.97
CA GLN A 153 -37.23 -14.09 -48.88
C GLN A 153 -37.15 -13.55 -47.44
N LEU A 154 -38.27 -13.54 -46.70
CA LEU A 154 -38.29 -13.11 -45.30
C LEU A 154 -37.51 -14.05 -44.38
N LEU A 155 -37.57 -15.37 -44.62
CA LEU A 155 -36.79 -16.36 -43.87
C LEU A 155 -35.29 -16.22 -44.11
N GLU A 156 -34.86 -15.94 -45.35
CA GLU A 156 -33.45 -15.68 -45.67
C GLU A 156 -32.91 -14.41 -44.98
N LEU A 157 -33.70 -13.33 -44.97
CA LEU A 157 -33.33 -12.09 -44.27
C LEU A 157 -33.28 -12.29 -42.75
N LYS A 158 -34.24 -13.02 -42.15
CA LYS A 158 -34.22 -13.35 -40.72
C LYS A 158 -33.00 -14.21 -40.36
N ARG A 159 -32.64 -15.18 -41.21
CA ARG A 159 -31.44 -16.02 -41.03
C ARG A 159 -30.16 -15.17 -41.09
N ARG A 160 -30.04 -14.28 -42.08
CA ARG A 160 -28.88 -13.37 -42.20
C ARG A 160 -28.80 -12.38 -41.04
N ARG A 161 -29.93 -11.83 -40.56
CA ARG A 161 -29.98 -10.94 -39.39
C ARG A 161 -29.52 -11.62 -38.11
N GLY A 162 -29.91 -12.88 -37.89
CA GLY A 162 -29.43 -13.66 -36.74
C GLY A 162 -27.91 -13.82 -36.72
N TRP A 163 -27.31 -14.17 -37.86
CA TRP A 163 -25.85 -14.28 -37.98
C TRP A 163 -25.13 -12.93 -37.85
N MET A 164 -25.65 -11.85 -38.44
CA MET A 164 -25.06 -10.50 -38.29
C MET A 164 -25.07 -10.03 -36.83
N LEU A 165 -26.17 -10.22 -36.09
CA LEU A 165 -26.25 -9.88 -34.67
C LEU A 165 -25.29 -10.73 -33.83
N ALA A 166 -25.22 -12.04 -34.09
CA ALA A 166 -24.28 -12.92 -33.39
C ALA A 166 -22.82 -12.48 -33.63
N SER A 167 -22.45 -12.16 -34.87
CA SER A 167 -21.12 -11.65 -35.20
C SER A 167 -20.82 -10.32 -34.52
N MET A 168 -21.77 -9.39 -34.46
CA MET A 168 -21.61 -8.12 -33.74
C MET A 168 -21.39 -8.31 -32.25
N VAL A 169 -22.10 -9.25 -31.62
CA VAL A 169 -21.91 -9.58 -30.19
C VAL A 169 -20.52 -10.16 -29.94
N VAL A 170 -20.05 -11.07 -30.79
CA VAL A 170 -18.69 -11.65 -30.67
C VAL A 170 -17.62 -10.59 -30.86
N LEU A 171 -17.76 -9.73 -31.88
CA LEU A 171 -16.84 -8.60 -32.11
C LEU A 171 -16.85 -7.61 -30.94
N GLY A 172 -18.02 -7.28 -30.40
CA GLY A 172 -18.14 -6.42 -29.23
C GLY A 172 -17.50 -7.03 -27.99
N ALA A 173 -17.71 -8.32 -27.74
CA ALA A 173 -17.06 -9.03 -26.64
C ALA A 173 -15.54 -9.07 -26.81
N PHE A 174 -15.04 -9.33 -28.02
CA PHE A 174 -13.61 -9.32 -28.32
C PHE A 174 -13.00 -7.92 -28.11
N LEU A 175 -13.70 -6.86 -28.56
CA LEU A 175 -13.28 -5.47 -28.34
C LEU A 175 -13.23 -5.14 -26.85
N LEU A 176 -14.25 -5.50 -26.08
CA LEU A 176 -14.28 -5.27 -24.64
C LEU A 176 -13.17 -6.04 -23.91
N ILE A 177 -12.93 -7.30 -24.27
CA ILE A 177 -11.82 -8.08 -23.72
C ILE A 177 -10.47 -7.45 -24.10
N SER A 178 -10.31 -6.97 -25.35
CA SER A 178 -9.10 -6.31 -25.82
C SER A 178 -8.85 -4.99 -25.07
N LEU A 179 -9.88 -4.17 -24.88
CA LEU A 179 -9.80 -2.93 -24.09
C LEU A 179 -9.51 -3.21 -22.62
N TRP A 180 -10.14 -4.23 -22.04
CA TRP A 180 -9.87 -4.65 -20.67
C TRP A 180 -8.44 -5.16 -20.48
N GLN A 181 -7.92 -5.93 -21.44
CA GLN A 181 -6.52 -6.36 -21.46
C GLN A 181 -5.56 -5.19 -21.60
N GLN A 182 -5.85 -4.23 -22.49
CA GLN A 182 -5.05 -3.00 -22.63
C GLN A 182 -5.06 -2.19 -21.34
N TRP A 183 -6.23 -1.96 -20.74
CA TRP A 183 -6.37 -1.24 -19.47
C TRP A 183 -5.56 -1.92 -18.35
N ARG A 184 -5.66 -3.25 -18.24
CA ARG A 184 -4.90 -4.03 -17.25
C ARG A 184 -3.38 -3.93 -17.47
N VAL A 185 -2.93 -4.02 -18.72
CA VAL A 185 -1.50 -3.87 -19.06
C VAL A 185 -1.01 -2.45 -18.79
N GLN A 186 -1.82 -1.43 -19.07
CA GLN A 186 -1.46 -0.04 -18.74
C GLN A 186 -1.36 0.15 -17.23
N GLN A 187 -2.33 -0.34 -16.46
CA GLN A 187 -2.27 -0.28 -15.01
C GLN A 187 -1.02 -0.96 -14.43
N ALA A 188 -0.61 -2.11 -15.00
CA ALA A 188 0.62 -2.79 -14.62
C ALA A 188 1.88 -2.01 -15.00
N ARG A 189 1.90 -1.33 -16.16
CA ARG A 189 3.01 -0.47 -16.59
C ARG A 189 3.13 0.77 -15.71
N ASP A 190 2.02 1.42 -15.40
CA ASP A 190 1.98 2.61 -14.54
C ASP A 190 2.48 2.26 -13.13
N ALA A 191 2.05 1.11 -12.59
CA ALA A 191 2.54 0.60 -11.31
C ALA A 191 4.04 0.29 -11.34
N LEU A 192 4.55 -0.30 -12.44
CA LEU A 192 5.98 -0.57 -12.61
C LEU A 192 6.78 0.73 -12.69
N VAL A 193 6.34 1.72 -13.48
CA VAL A 193 7.02 3.01 -13.59
C VAL A 193 7.07 3.70 -12.24
N ALA A 194 5.95 3.76 -11.51
CA ALA A 194 5.90 4.32 -10.17
C ALA A 194 6.86 3.60 -9.20
N ALA A 195 6.87 2.26 -9.21
CA ALA A 195 7.78 1.47 -8.39
C ALA A 195 9.26 1.70 -8.75
N THR A 196 9.59 1.80 -10.05
CA THR A 196 10.96 2.11 -10.49
C THR A 196 11.39 3.51 -10.13
N GLN A 197 10.49 4.49 -10.18
CA GLN A 197 10.78 5.87 -9.81
C GLN A 197 11.09 5.96 -8.31
N VAL A 198 10.26 5.33 -7.46
CA VAL A 198 10.49 5.24 -6.02
C VAL A 198 11.81 4.53 -5.71
N ALA A 199 12.09 3.41 -6.40
CA ALA A 199 13.36 2.68 -6.23
C ALA A 199 14.58 3.51 -6.66
N GLN A 200 14.48 4.24 -7.77
CA GLN A 200 15.54 5.15 -8.25
C GLN A 200 15.75 6.30 -7.27
N GLU A 201 14.69 6.87 -6.71
CA GLU A 201 14.79 7.92 -5.70
C GLU A 201 15.47 7.39 -4.43
N HIS A 202 15.08 6.22 -3.92
CA HIS A 202 15.75 5.60 -2.77
C HIS A 202 17.23 5.31 -3.04
N ALA A 203 17.55 4.79 -4.22
CA ALA A 203 18.93 4.55 -4.62
C ALA A 203 19.72 5.86 -4.74
N ALA A 204 19.13 6.90 -5.33
CA ALA A 204 19.74 8.22 -5.47
C ALA A 204 19.97 8.88 -4.10
N ILE A 205 19.04 8.75 -3.16
CA ILE A 205 19.22 9.22 -1.78
C ILE A 205 20.35 8.46 -1.11
N ALA A 206 20.36 7.13 -1.17
CA ALA A 206 21.41 6.32 -0.56
C ALA A 206 22.79 6.66 -1.14
N ASP A 207 22.88 6.82 -2.46
CA ASP A 207 24.11 7.19 -3.15
C ASP A 207 24.54 8.64 -2.83
N ALA A 208 23.60 9.59 -2.77
CA ALA A 208 23.89 10.97 -2.42
C ALA A 208 24.37 11.10 -0.96
N VAL A 209 23.72 10.40 -0.02
CA VAL A 209 24.13 10.35 1.39
C VAL A 209 25.50 9.69 1.51
N ASN A 210 25.72 8.56 0.84
CA ASN A 210 26.99 7.85 0.85
C ASN A 210 28.13 8.73 0.29
N ARG A 211 27.90 9.39 -0.86
CA ARG A 211 28.87 10.32 -1.45
C ARG A 211 29.11 11.54 -0.56
N PHE A 212 28.06 12.11 0.01
CA PHE A 212 28.18 13.22 0.97
C PHE A 212 29.12 12.84 2.13
N PHE A 213 28.88 11.69 2.79
CA PHE A 213 29.74 11.28 3.90
C PHE A 213 31.14 10.88 3.44
N ASN A 214 31.28 10.01 2.44
CA ASN A 214 32.58 9.45 2.09
C ASN A 214 33.47 10.39 1.27
N GLN A 215 32.89 11.21 0.40
CA GLN A 215 33.64 12.09 -0.49
C GLN A 215 33.73 13.50 0.07
N ASP A 216 32.62 14.03 0.60
CA ASP A 216 32.54 15.47 0.92
C ASP A 216 32.87 15.76 2.39
N VAL A 217 32.59 14.82 3.30
CA VAL A 217 32.99 14.94 4.70
C VAL A 217 34.34 14.24 4.93
N LEU A 218 34.42 12.93 4.70
CA LEU A 218 35.63 12.15 4.98
C LEU A 218 36.75 12.38 3.94
N GLY A 219 36.41 12.59 2.68
CA GLY A 219 37.39 12.78 1.61
C GLY A 219 38.17 14.10 1.74
N VAL A 220 37.56 15.13 2.31
CA VAL A 220 38.19 16.43 2.56
C VAL A 220 39.13 16.37 3.77
N ALA A 221 38.91 15.43 4.70
CA ALA A 221 39.83 15.15 5.80
C ALA A 221 41.05 14.30 5.38
N SER A 222 41.19 13.94 4.10
CA SER A 222 42.34 13.18 3.61
C SER A 222 43.63 14.00 3.73
N PRO A 223 44.69 13.48 4.37
CA PRO A 223 45.99 14.18 4.47
C PRO A 223 46.69 14.38 3.12
N TYR A 224 46.15 13.78 2.04
CA TYR A 224 46.63 13.93 0.67
C TYR A 224 45.70 14.79 -0.21
N ALA A 225 44.63 15.38 0.35
CA ALA A 225 43.79 16.31 -0.39
C ALA A 225 44.60 17.56 -0.79
N LEU A 226 44.39 18.04 -2.01
CA LEU A 226 45.23 19.03 -2.71
C LEU A 226 45.36 20.41 -2.03
N ASN A 227 44.75 20.65 -0.86
CA ASN A 227 44.70 21.97 -0.21
C ASN A 227 44.81 22.00 1.34
N SER A 228 45.15 20.89 2.01
CA SER A 228 45.11 20.85 3.48
C SER A 228 46.45 20.45 4.10
N GLY A 229 47.34 21.43 4.29
CA GLY A 229 48.51 21.29 5.16
C GLY A 229 48.17 21.23 6.67
N ARG A 230 46.89 21.12 7.02
CA ARG A 230 46.36 21.02 8.39
C ARG A 230 45.19 20.03 8.42
N GLU A 231 45.10 19.23 9.47
CA GLU A 231 43.93 18.39 9.75
C GLU A 231 42.68 19.27 9.90
N LEU A 232 41.62 18.93 9.17
CA LEU A 232 40.30 19.54 9.29
C LEU A 232 39.51 18.83 10.39
N THR A 233 38.79 19.61 11.18
CA THR A 233 37.81 19.07 12.12
C THR A 233 36.58 18.51 11.37
N ILE A 234 35.85 17.58 12.00
CA ILE A 234 34.58 17.07 11.45
C ILE A 234 33.61 18.22 11.15
N HIS A 235 33.63 19.27 11.98
CA HIS A 235 32.82 20.47 11.79
C HIS A 235 33.14 21.18 10.47
N GLU A 236 34.40 21.49 10.23
CA GLU A 236 34.85 22.17 9.00
C GLU A 236 34.60 21.31 7.76
N ALA A 237 34.72 19.98 7.88
CA ALA A 237 34.39 19.07 6.80
C ALA A 237 32.89 19.09 6.46
N VAL A 238 32.01 19.09 7.47
CA VAL A 238 30.56 19.21 7.28
C VAL A 238 30.18 20.58 6.71
N GLU A 239 30.80 21.68 7.16
CA GLU A 239 30.60 23.00 6.56
C GLU A 239 30.96 23.03 5.08
N HIS A 240 32.13 22.50 4.73
CA HIS A 240 32.58 22.47 3.34
C HIS A 240 31.63 21.65 2.46
N ALA A 241 31.18 20.50 2.98
CA ALA A 241 30.21 19.66 2.30
C ALA A 241 28.86 20.38 2.12
N ALA A 242 28.35 21.03 3.18
CA ALA A 242 27.07 21.74 3.18
C ALA A 242 27.03 22.91 2.18
N ALA A 243 28.15 23.61 1.98
CA ALA A 243 28.26 24.76 1.10
C ALA A 243 28.03 24.45 -0.39
N ASN A 244 28.14 23.18 -0.81
CA ASN A 244 28.05 22.77 -2.21
C ASN A 244 26.81 21.90 -2.53
N VAL A 245 25.93 21.70 -1.55
CA VAL A 245 24.77 20.80 -1.66
C VAL A 245 23.78 21.26 -2.73
N ASP A 246 23.49 22.56 -2.80
CA ASP A 246 22.58 23.16 -3.78
C ASP A 246 23.08 22.98 -5.22
N VAL A 247 24.38 23.22 -5.45
CA VAL A 247 24.97 23.13 -6.78
C VAL A 247 24.94 21.70 -7.30
N ARG A 248 25.25 20.71 -6.44
CA ARG A 248 25.38 19.31 -6.85
C ARG A 248 24.05 18.58 -7.00
N LEU A 249 23.05 18.98 -6.22
CA LEU A 249 21.73 18.33 -6.19
C LEU A 249 20.63 19.19 -6.80
N ARG A 250 21.00 20.22 -7.59
CA ARG A 250 20.08 21.16 -8.22
C ARG A 250 18.93 20.51 -9.00
N ASP A 251 19.20 19.40 -9.67
CA ASP A 251 18.22 18.66 -10.47
C ASP A 251 17.49 17.55 -9.68
N GLN A 252 17.80 17.41 -8.38
CA GLN A 252 17.28 16.37 -7.48
C GLN A 252 16.78 16.98 -6.15
N PRO A 253 15.76 17.85 -6.17
CA PRO A 253 15.37 18.67 -5.02
C PRO A 253 14.91 17.87 -3.79
N VAL A 254 14.31 16.68 -3.98
CA VAL A 254 13.88 15.82 -2.85
C VAL A 254 15.10 15.12 -2.21
N VAL A 255 16.09 14.77 -3.02
CA VAL A 255 17.37 14.22 -2.54
C VAL A 255 18.15 15.31 -1.80
N GLU A 256 18.21 16.52 -2.36
CA GLU A 256 18.79 17.69 -1.71
C GLU A 256 18.17 17.94 -0.34
N ALA A 257 16.83 17.99 -0.25
CA ALA A 257 16.12 18.15 1.00
C ALA A 257 16.49 17.09 2.04
N THR A 258 16.58 15.82 1.61
CA THR A 258 16.95 14.71 2.50
C THR A 258 18.39 14.84 3.03
N VAL A 259 19.33 15.21 2.17
CA VAL A 259 20.73 15.46 2.58
C VAL A 259 20.80 16.64 3.54
N ARG A 260 20.09 17.74 3.25
CA ARG A 260 20.03 18.91 4.14
C ARG A 260 19.43 18.59 5.51
N MET A 261 18.41 17.73 5.61
CA MET A 261 17.92 17.26 6.92
C MET A 261 18.99 16.48 7.69
N SER A 262 19.79 15.66 7.02
CA SER A 262 20.90 14.94 7.65
C SER A 262 21.97 15.90 8.17
N ILE A 263 22.31 16.94 7.39
CA ILE A 263 23.26 17.99 7.80
C ILE A 263 22.69 18.79 8.97
N GLY A 264 21.41 19.17 8.90
CA GLY A 264 20.68 19.88 9.96
C GLY A 264 20.78 19.13 11.29
N ARG A 265 20.44 17.84 11.27
CA ARG A 265 20.56 16.98 12.46
C ARG A 265 21.98 16.93 13.03
N VAL A 266 23.01 16.86 12.19
CA VAL A 266 24.41 16.89 12.66
C VAL A 266 24.75 18.23 13.31
N TYR A 267 24.31 19.35 12.74
CA TYR A 267 24.49 20.66 13.37
C TYR A 267 23.71 20.78 14.69
N GLY A 268 22.48 20.28 14.76
CA GLY A 268 21.65 20.29 15.96
C GLY A 268 22.28 19.46 17.09
N GLU A 269 22.71 18.23 16.79
CA GLU A 269 23.42 17.35 17.73
C GLU A 269 24.74 17.96 18.22
N ALA A 270 25.40 18.79 17.40
CA ALA A 270 26.60 19.53 17.75
C ALA A 270 26.31 20.91 18.39
N MET A 271 25.06 21.23 18.71
CA MET A 271 24.61 22.50 19.30
C MET A 271 24.90 23.75 18.44
N HIS A 272 25.04 23.58 17.11
CA HIS A 272 25.08 24.67 16.14
C HIS A 272 23.68 24.99 15.61
N ILE A 273 22.75 25.29 16.52
CA ILE A 273 21.29 25.34 16.28
C ILE A 273 20.91 26.28 15.12
N GLY A 274 21.53 27.47 15.03
CA GLY A 274 21.24 28.42 13.94
C GLY A 274 21.51 27.84 12.54
N ARG A 275 22.57 27.04 12.39
CA ARG A 275 22.90 26.37 11.12
C ARG A 275 21.99 25.18 10.84
N ALA A 276 21.60 24.47 11.89
CA ALA A 276 20.63 23.39 11.77
C ALA A 276 19.32 23.91 11.19
N ILE A 277 18.77 24.97 11.80
CA ILE A 277 17.55 25.65 11.35
C ILE A 277 17.67 26.15 9.90
N GLU A 278 18.81 26.69 9.50
CA GLU A 278 19.03 27.15 8.12
C GLU A 278 18.87 26.00 7.11
N GLN A 279 19.58 24.89 7.34
CA GLN A 279 19.52 23.72 6.46
C GLN A 279 18.12 23.10 6.43
N GLU A 280 17.49 22.97 7.59
CA GLU A 280 16.17 22.35 7.74
C GLU A 280 15.06 23.21 7.12
N ARG A 281 15.15 24.54 7.17
CA ARG A 281 14.21 25.42 6.45
C ARG A 281 14.25 25.22 4.96
N ILE A 282 15.45 25.13 4.39
CA ILE A 282 15.62 24.88 2.96
C ILE A 282 15.02 23.51 2.61
N ALA A 283 15.32 22.49 3.41
CA ALA A 283 14.79 21.14 3.23
C ALA A 283 13.25 21.09 3.31
N VAL A 284 12.65 21.71 4.33
CA VAL A 284 11.18 21.81 4.48
C VAL A 284 10.57 22.50 3.26
N GLY A 285 11.15 23.61 2.80
CA GLY A 285 10.65 24.31 1.60
C GLY A 285 10.72 23.46 0.33
N LEU A 286 11.79 22.69 0.15
CA LEU A 286 11.93 21.75 -0.98
C LEU A 286 10.92 20.60 -0.89
N PHE A 287 10.74 19.99 0.29
CA PHE A 287 9.74 18.95 0.50
C PHE A 287 8.31 19.46 0.28
N GLU A 288 7.95 20.61 0.85
CA GLU A 288 6.63 21.21 0.65
C GLU A 288 6.34 21.50 -0.83
N LYS A 289 7.33 22.00 -1.57
CA LYS A 289 7.18 22.33 -2.99
C LYS A 289 7.03 21.09 -3.89
N HIS A 290 7.79 20.03 -3.62
CA HIS A 290 7.90 18.89 -4.54
C HIS A 290 7.07 17.66 -4.13
N LEU A 291 6.79 17.50 -2.84
CA LEU A 291 5.99 16.38 -2.30
C LEU A 291 4.64 16.84 -1.75
N GLY A 292 4.52 18.11 -1.40
CA GLY A 292 3.35 18.68 -0.76
C GLY A 292 3.33 18.52 0.76
N PRO A 293 2.40 19.22 1.44
CA PRO A 293 2.36 19.28 2.91
C PRO A 293 1.83 18.00 3.58
N HIS A 294 1.15 17.13 2.82
CA HIS A 294 0.61 15.86 3.33
C HIS A 294 1.59 14.68 3.26
N ASP A 295 2.71 14.82 2.55
CA ASP A 295 3.74 13.75 2.50
C ASP A 295 4.41 13.60 3.88
N THR A 296 4.60 12.36 4.33
CA THR A 296 5.13 12.05 5.66
C THR A 296 6.57 12.55 5.84
N ARG A 297 7.37 12.64 4.78
CA ARG A 297 8.74 13.18 4.83
C ARG A 297 8.72 14.68 5.09
N THR A 298 7.78 15.40 4.45
CA THR A 298 7.54 16.82 4.72
C THR A 298 7.15 17.01 6.18
N GLN A 299 6.21 16.21 6.70
CA GLN A 299 5.78 16.31 8.10
C GLN A 299 6.89 16.01 9.09
N ARG A 300 7.70 14.96 8.85
CA ARG A 300 8.88 14.63 9.67
C ARG A 300 9.88 15.78 9.70
N ALA A 301 10.20 16.37 8.54
CA ALA A 301 11.11 17.50 8.45
C ALA A 301 10.60 18.71 9.26
N ARG A 302 9.29 18.97 9.25
CA ARG A 302 8.68 20.04 10.04
C ARG A 302 8.75 19.80 11.55
N TYR A 303 8.55 18.56 12.02
CA TYR A 303 8.70 18.25 13.44
C TYR A 303 10.15 18.35 13.92
N GLN A 304 11.10 17.94 13.09
CA GLN A 304 12.53 18.09 13.38
C GLN A 304 12.88 19.59 13.50
N LEU A 305 12.50 20.41 12.51
CA LEU A 305 12.69 21.85 12.56
C LEU A 305 12.01 22.50 13.78
N ALA A 306 10.84 22.00 14.18
CA ALA A 306 10.18 22.51 15.37
C ALA A 306 10.98 22.25 16.66
N ALA A 307 11.69 21.13 16.76
CA ALA A 307 12.55 20.83 17.92
C ALA A 307 13.73 21.81 17.99
N ASP A 308 14.44 22.03 16.89
CA ASP A 308 15.58 22.95 16.84
C ASP A 308 15.13 24.41 17.04
N LEU A 309 13.92 24.78 16.59
CA LEU A 309 13.33 26.07 16.90
C LEU A 309 13.04 26.26 18.40
N VAL A 310 12.74 25.19 19.15
CA VAL A 310 12.62 25.25 20.61
C VAL A 310 13.99 25.50 21.24
N ASP A 311 15.05 24.85 20.75
CA ASP A 311 16.43 25.06 21.22
C ASP A 311 16.92 26.50 20.95
N ASP A 312 16.47 27.10 19.85
CA ASP A 312 16.74 28.50 19.52
C ASP A 312 15.80 29.50 20.22
N SER A 313 14.95 29.03 21.14
CA SER A 313 13.95 29.84 21.87
C SER A 313 12.86 30.49 20.98
N ARG A 314 12.68 30.02 19.75
CA ARG A 314 11.66 30.48 18.79
C ARG A 314 10.33 29.75 18.99
N PHE A 315 9.84 29.76 20.23
CA PHE A 315 8.73 28.92 20.68
C PHE A 315 7.41 29.14 19.92
N GLU A 316 7.06 30.36 19.53
CA GLU A 316 5.81 30.62 18.80
C GLU A 316 5.87 30.14 17.34
N GLU A 317 7.06 30.09 16.75
CA GLU A 317 7.22 29.49 15.44
C GLU A 317 7.18 27.97 15.50
N ALA A 318 7.90 27.37 16.46
CA ALA A 318 7.83 25.94 16.72
C ALA A 318 6.38 25.48 16.95
N ARG A 319 5.62 26.21 17.78
CA ARG A 319 4.20 25.89 18.06
C ARG A 319 3.36 25.93 16.79
N ARG A 320 3.46 26.99 15.99
CA ARG A 320 2.71 27.09 14.72
C ARG A 320 3.07 25.96 13.76
N LEU A 321 4.33 25.57 13.72
CA LEU A 321 4.81 24.48 12.87
C LEU A 321 4.24 23.12 13.33
N ILE A 322 4.25 22.85 14.63
CA ILE A 322 3.67 21.64 15.24
C ILE A 322 2.16 21.59 14.98
N GLU A 323 1.41 22.63 15.37
CA GLU A 323 -0.05 22.69 15.23
C GLU A 323 -0.50 22.59 13.76
N GLY A 324 0.20 23.29 12.87
CA GLY A 324 -0.06 23.25 11.43
C GLY A 324 0.20 21.86 10.83
N THR A 325 1.25 21.18 11.28
CA THR A 325 1.56 19.81 10.83
C THR A 325 0.55 18.80 11.39
N ASP A 326 0.12 18.95 12.64
CA ASP A 326 -0.93 18.11 13.23
C ASP A 326 -2.31 18.33 12.61
N ALA A 327 -2.62 19.54 12.15
CA ALA A 327 -3.86 19.79 11.39
C ALA A 327 -3.87 19.03 10.05
N LEU A 328 -2.74 18.95 9.35
CA LEU A 328 -2.60 18.20 8.11
C LEU A 328 -2.70 16.69 8.30
N ARG A 329 -2.28 16.19 9.47
CA ARG A 329 -2.38 14.77 9.85
C ARG A 329 -3.80 14.34 10.22
N ARG A 330 -4.60 15.23 10.83
CA ARG A 330 -5.99 14.96 11.25
C ARG A 330 -6.99 14.77 10.09
N GLY A 331 -6.60 15.07 8.85
CA GLY A 331 -7.45 14.92 7.66
C GLY A 331 -7.45 13.53 7.01
N LEU A 332 -6.62 12.60 7.48
CA LEU A 332 -6.47 11.25 6.91
C LEU A 332 -6.47 10.21 8.04
N ASP A 333 -7.14 9.08 7.85
CA ASP A 333 -7.13 7.89 8.73
C ASP A 333 -5.77 7.16 8.72
N LEU A 334 -4.69 7.91 8.47
CA LEU A 334 -3.31 7.48 8.31
C LEU A 334 -2.42 8.30 9.26
N ALA A 335 -2.64 8.15 10.57
CA ALA A 335 -1.62 8.57 11.52
C ALA A 335 -0.53 7.51 11.50
N ASP A 336 0.40 7.64 10.54
CA ASP A 336 1.62 6.84 10.52
C ASP A 336 2.27 6.85 11.93
N PRO A 337 2.63 5.68 12.49
CA PRO A 337 3.16 5.60 13.85
C PRO A 337 4.39 6.49 14.09
N GLU A 338 5.27 6.64 13.09
CA GLU A 338 6.48 7.47 13.18
C GLU A 338 6.12 8.97 13.26
N THR A 339 5.27 9.47 12.38
CA THR A 339 4.81 10.89 12.44
C THR A 339 4.04 11.19 13.72
N THR A 340 3.29 10.22 14.26
CA THR A 340 2.59 10.36 15.54
C THR A 340 3.57 10.47 16.72
N LEU A 341 4.61 9.63 16.72
CA LEU A 341 5.70 9.72 17.68
C LEU A 341 6.38 11.10 17.63
N LEU A 342 6.71 11.57 16.43
CA LEU A 342 7.40 12.85 16.25
C LEU A 342 6.54 14.05 16.68
N SER A 343 5.24 14.04 16.37
CA SER A 343 4.28 15.03 16.86
C SER A 343 4.27 15.11 18.39
N HIS A 344 4.14 13.95 19.05
CA HIS A 344 4.13 13.87 20.51
C HIS A 344 5.46 14.33 21.11
N ARG A 345 6.59 13.96 20.51
CA ARG A 345 7.92 14.38 20.96
C ARG A 345 8.11 15.90 20.85
N ALA A 346 7.80 16.48 19.70
CA ALA A 346 7.94 17.92 19.48
C ALA A 346 7.03 18.71 20.45
N SER A 347 5.79 18.26 20.64
CA SER A 347 4.84 18.88 21.58
C SER A 347 5.31 18.75 23.04
N CYS A 348 5.74 17.56 23.45
CA CYS A 348 6.30 17.30 24.78
C CYS A 348 7.49 18.23 25.06
N TYR A 349 8.42 18.32 24.12
CA TYR A 349 9.62 19.15 24.25
C TYR A 349 9.28 20.63 24.36
N TRP A 350 8.38 21.11 23.49
CA TRP A 350 7.88 22.48 23.53
C TRP A 350 7.22 22.83 24.88
N HIS A 351 6.36 21.95 25.41
CA HIS A 351 5.70 22.18 26.70
C HIS A 351 6.67 22.20 27.89
N ILE A 352 7.72 21.37 27.87
CA ILE A 352 8.77 21.37 28.91
C ILE A 352 9.46 22.73 28.99
N TRP A 353 9.83 23.30 27.85
CA TRP A 353 10.52 24.59 27.79
C TRP A 353 9.61 25.79 28.01
N ARG A 354 8.31 25.64 27.78
CA ARG A 354 7.30 26.64 28.12
C ARG A 354 6.77 26.52 29.55
N GLU A 355 7.33 25.61 30.34
CA GLU A 355 6.94 25.34 31.72
C GLU A 355 5.46 24.94 31.86
N GLN A 356 4.89 24.29 30.84
CA GLN A 356 3.49 23.88 30.77
C GLN A 356 3.35 22.37 31.06
N TYR A 357 3.77 21.94 32.24
CA TYR A 357 3.99 20.52 32.50
C TYR A 357 2.72 19.67 32.50
N ASP A 358 1.60 20.17 33.04
CA ASP A 358 0.34 19.41 33.04
C ASP A 358 -0.26 19.30 31.64
N ALA A 359 -0.17 20.37 30.84
CA ALA A 359 -0.60 20.34 29.45
C ALA A 359 0.30 19.45 28.56
N GLY A 360 1.60 19.38 28.88
CA GLY A 360 2.57 18.56 28.15
C GLY A 360 2.56 17.08 28.50
N LEU A 361 2.02 16.69 29.65
CA LEU A 361 2.05 15.29 30.12
C LEU A 361 1.46 14.29 29.09
N PRO A 362 0.26 14.54 28.51
CA PRO A 362 -0.29 13.63 27.49
C PRO A 362 0.61 13.48 26.26
N ALA A 363 1.34 14.54 25.87
CA ALA A 363 2.27 14.47 24.75
C ALA A 363 3.50 13.61 25.10
N CYS A 364 4.06 13.75 26.30
CA CYS A 364 5.22 12.96 26.72
C CYS A 364 4.87 11.48 26.91
N GLU A 365 3.72 11.16 27.52
CA GLU A 365 3.23 9.78 27.63
C GLU A 365 2.88 9.19 26.25
N GLY A 366 2.23 10.00 25.41
CA GLY A 366 1.91 9.67 24.02
C GLY A 366 3.15 9.33 23.19
N ALA A 367 4.28 10.01 23.41
CA ALA A 367 5.54 9.71 22.75
C ALA A 367 6.06 8.31 23.10
N ILE A 368 6.01 7.91 24.37
CA ILE A 368 6.42 6.55 24.79
C ILE A 368 5.46 5.50 24.18
N ALA A 369 4.16 5.73 24.25
CA ALA A 369 3.16 4.82 23.68
C ALA A 369 3.27 4.71 22.15
N ALA A 370 3.60 5.80 21.45
CA ALA A 370 3.86 5.79 20.03
C ALA A 370 5.17 5.05 19.70
N GLN A 371 6.24 5.28 20.46
CA GLN A 371 7.52 4.57 20.27
C GLN A 371 7.34 3.05 20.43
N LEU A 372 6.61 2.60 21.44
CA LEU A 372 6.31 1.18 21.64
C LEU A 372 5.50 0.57 20.48
N ARG A 373 4.71 1.37 19.75
CA ARG A 373 4.02 0.93 18.54
C ARG A 373 4.92 0.91 17.31
N VAL A 374 5.82 1.90 17.18
CA VAL A 374 6.79 1.99 16.06
C VAL A 374 7.80 0.85 16.17
N ASN A 375 8.51 0.78 17.30
CA ASN A 375 9.50 -0.25 17.57
C ASN A 375 9.68 -0.43 19.08
N PRO A 376 9.12 -1.49 19.68
CA PRO A 376 9.29 -1.80 21.11
C PRO A 376 10.74 -2.07 21.52
N ASN A 377 11.61 -2.45 20.56
CA ASN A 377 12.99 -2.85 20.83
C ASN A 377 14.00 -1.71 20.59
N ASP A 378 13.55 -0.55 20.13
CA ASP A 378 14.43 0.63 20.00
C ASP A 378 14.66 1.26 21.38
N ARG A 379 15.66 0.73 22.08
CA ARG A 379 16.04 1.22 23.42
C ARG A 379 16.50 2.66 23.39
N ASN A 380 17.15 3.11 22.32
CA ASN A 380 17.67 4.47 22.22
C ASN A 380 16.53 5.49 22.20
N GLU A 381 15.54 5.29 21.33
CA GLU A 381 14.39 6.19 21.27
C GLU A 381 13.50 6.09 22.52
N LEU A 382 13.39 4.91 23.14
CA LEU A 382 12.73 4.77 24.44
C LEU A 382 13.44 5.57 25.54
N MET A 383 14.77 5.54 25.61
CA MET A 383 15.53 6.34 26.58
C MET A 383 15.32 7.84 26.36
N LYS A 384 15.32 8.32 25.10
CA LYS A 384 15.06 9.74 24.78
C LYS A 384 13.65 10.18 25.21
N THR A 385 12.62 9.41 24.87
CA THR A 385 11.23 9.73 25.25
C THR A 385 11.01 9.65 26.76
N ARG A 386 11.60 8.67 27.44
CA ARG A 386 11.60 8.59 28.91
C ARG A 386 12.31 9.74 29.58
N THR A 387 13.43 10.21 29.00
CA THR A 387 14.18 11.35 29.54
C THR A 387 13.30 12.60 29.54
N ASN A 388 12.60 12.89 28.45
CA ASN A 388 11.68 14.03 28.40
C ASN A 388 10.54 13.88 29.42
N LEU A 389 9.95 12.70 29.58
CA LEU A 389 8.94 12.46 30.59
C LEU A 389 9.50 12.62 32.02
N ALA A 390 10.73 12.17 32.28
CA ALA A 390 11.40 12.34 33.56
C ALA A 390 11.64 13.82 33.90
N VAL A 391 12.12 14.60 32.92
CA VAL A 391 12.29 16.05 33.05
C VAL A 391 10.95 16.74 33.31
N LEU A 392 9.90 16.38 32.57
CA LEU A 392 8.56 16.93 32.78
C LEU A 392 8.05 16.62 34.19
N HIS A 393 8.21 15.38 34.68
CA HIS A 393 7.81 15.04 36.04
C HIS A 393 8.63 15.81 37.07
N SER A 394 9.96 15.87 36.92
CA SER A 394 10.86 16.56 37.84
C SER A 394 10.49 18.05 37.95
N ARG A 395 10.40 18.76 36.82
CA ARG A 395 10.05 20.19 36.82
C ARG A 395 8.63 20.48 37.29
N ALA A 396 7.72 19.51 37.21
CA ALA A 396 6.38 19.61 37.76
C ALA A 396 6.28 19.28 39.27
N GLY A 397 7.40 19.04 39.95
CA GLY A 397 7.41 18.65 41.37
C GLY A 397 7.08 17.17 41.63
N ARG A 398 6.96 16.36 40.57
CA ARG A 398 6.61 14.94 40.64
C ARG A 398 7.85 14.05 40.71
N PHE A 399 8.74 14.36 41.65
CA PHE A 399 10.11 13.83 41.70
C PHE A 399 10.21 12.30 41.78
N GLN A 400 9.27 11.65 42.47
CA GLN A 400 9.24 10.17 42.56
C GLN A 400 8.85 9.52 41.23
N GLN A 401 7.97 10.16 40.45
CA GLN A 401 7.63 9.67 39.11
C GLN A 401 8.80 9.89 38.13
N ALA A 402 9.55 10.98 38.28
CA ALA A 402 10.79 11.19 37.56
C ALA A 402 11.84 10.12 37.90
N GLU A 403 12.02 9.81 39.20
CA GLU A 403 12.96 8.79 39.67
C GLU A 403 12.67 7.40 39.08
N ALA A 404 11.39 7.05 38.95
CA ALA A 404 10.98 5.81 38.31
C ALA A 404 11.37 5.74 36.82
N GLN A 405 11.39 6.87 36.11
CA GLN A 405 11.89 6.92 34.72
C GLN A 405 13.42 6.86 34.68
N PHE A 406 14.12 7.63 35.51
CA PHE A 406 15.58 7.61 35.58
C PHE A 406 16.13 6.23 35.94
N SER A 407 15.46 5.51 36.84
CA SER A 407 15.83 4.13 37.20
C SER A 407 15.82 3.19 35.99
N ARG A 408 14.78 3.26 35.15
CA ARG A 408 14.69 2.46 33.92
C ARG A 408 15.77 2.83 32.91
N ILE A 409 16.01 4.13 32.71
CA ILE A 409 17.05 4.58 31.78
C ILE A 409 18.44 4.10 32.24
N ARG A 410 18.71 4.13 33.55
CA ARG A 410 19.96 3.60 34.11
C ARG A 410 20.13 2.10 33.91
N GLU A 411 19.06 1.32 34.04
CA GLU A 411 19.09 -0.11 33.73
C GLU A 411 19.46 -0.36 32.26
N ASP A 412 18.89 0.44 31.35
CA ASP A 412 19.21 0.36 29.92
C ASP A 412 20.68 0.68 29.62
N PHE A 413 21.23 1.75 30.19
CA PHE A 413 22.66 2.09 30.05
C PHE A 413 23.59 1.06 30.70
N ALA A 414 23.23 0.54 31.87
CA ALA A 414 23.99 -0.51 32.53
C ALA A 414 24.07 -1.78 31.68
N ALA A 415 22.98 -2.14 30.99
CA ALA A 415 22.95 -3.27 30.07
C ALA A 415 23.82 -3.05 28.82
N LEU A 416 24.05 -1.80 28.41
CA LEU A 416 24.95 -1.44 27.31
C LEU A 416 26.42 -1.34 27.74
N GLY A 417 26.70 -1.32 29.05
CA GLY A 417 28.04 -1.06 29.58
C GLY A 417 28.53 0.37 29.32
N ASP A 418 27.62 1.28 28.99
CA ASP A 418 27.93 2.68 28.70
C ASP A 418 27.75 3.54 29.94
N SER A 419 28.86 4.12 30.42
CA SER A 419 28.92 4.94 31.62
C SER A 419 29.65 6.27 31.40
N SER A 420 29.94 6.62 30.14
CA SER A 420 30.71 7.84 29.82
C SER A 420 30.28 8.51 28.51
N SER A 421 29.30 7.98 27.77
CA SER A 421 28.82 8.68 26.58
C SER A 421 28.20 10.03 26.94
N PRO A 422 28.22 10.99 26.01
CA PRO A 422 27.52 12.27 26.17
C PRO A 422 26.06 12.11 26.58
N THR A 423 25.36 11.11 26.02
CA THR A 423 23.95 10.83 26.36
C THR A 423 23.80 10.37 27.80
N TRP A 424 24.66 9.45 28.26
CA TRP A 424 24.66 9.01 29.66
C TRP A 424 24.95 10.17 30.62
N LEU A 425 25.95 10.99 30.31
CA LEU A 425 26.33 12.16 31.11
C LEU A 425 25.16 13.14 31.23
N ARG A 426 24.50 13.45 30.12
CA ARG A 426 23.32 14.33 30.10
C ARG A 426 22.17 13.77 30.93
N VAL A 427 21.83 12.48 30.80
CA VAL A 427 20.77 11.87 31.61
C VAL A 427 21.14 11.84 33.09
N SER A 428 22.40 11.54 33.41
CA SER A 428 22.90 11.50 34.80
C SER A 428 22.86 12.87 35.46
N TYR A 429 23.14 13.93 34.71
CA TYR A 429 22.94 15.31 35.15
C TYR A 429 21.48 15.58 35.51
N LEU A 430 20.55 15.27 34.61
CA LEU A 430 19.11 15.47 34.83
C LEU A 430 18.60 14.66 36.04
N HIS A 431 19.14 13.45 36.25
CA HIS A 431 18.89 12.66 37.44
C HIS A 431 19.46 13.33 38.70
N GLY A 432 20.69 13.84 38.65
CA GLY A 432 21.31 14.61 39.71
C GLY A 432 20.45 15.79 40.16
N MET A 433 19.87 16.55 39.22
CA MET A 433 18.94 17.63 39.52
C MET A 433 17.64 17.14 40.19
N ASN A 434 17.11 15.99 39.78
CA ASN A 434 15.98 15.36 40.48
C ASN A 434 16.35 14.96 41.93
N LEU A 435 17.57 14.48 42.16
CA LEU A 435 18.07 14.16 43.50
C LEU A 435 18.22 15.41 44.38
N VAL A 436 18.66 16.53 43.81
CA VAL A 436 18.66 17.84 44.51
C VAL A 436 17.24 18.19 44.96
N ALA A 437 16.26 18.08 44.07
CA ALA A 437 14.87 18.38 44.39
C ALA A 437 14.25 17.42 45.42
N LEU A 438 14.76 16.18 45.51
CA LEU A 438 14.44 15.21 46.56
C LEU A 438 15.18 15.44 47.88
N ALA A 439 15.95 16.54 48.00
CA ALA A 439 16.81 16.85 49.14
C ALA A 439 17.90 15.79 49.42
N GLN A 440 18.29 15.00 48.42
CA GLN A 440 19.35 13.99 48.52
C GLN A 440 20.71 14.58 48.13
N HIS A 441 21.10 15.67 48.81
CA HIS A 441 22.23 16.53 48.40
C HIS A 441 23.57 15.80 48.33
N GLU A 442 23.85 14.85 49.23
CA GLU A 442 25.11 14.09 49.21
C GLU A 442 25.22 13.21 47.96
N GLN A 443 24.14 12.51 47.61
CA GLN A 443 24.12 11.65 46.43
C GLN A 443 24.13 12.49 45.14
N ALA A 444 23.37 13.58 45.12
CA ALA A 444 23.37 14.53 44.01
C ALA A 444 24.77 15.12 43.78
N GLY A 445 25.47 15.55 44.84
CA GLY A 445 26.80 16.12 44.74
C GLY A 445 27.84 15.15 44.19
N LYS A 446 27.83 13.89 44.65
CA LYS A 446 28.72 12.84 44.10
C LYS A 446 28.45 12.57 42.62
N LEU A 447 27.17 12.51 42.24
CA LEU A 447 26.77 12.26 40.85
C LEU A 447 27.15 13.45 39.95
N LEU A 448 26.77 14.67 40.33
CA LEU A 448 27.03 15.88 39.54
C LEU A 448 28.53 16.18 39.40
N ASP A 449 29.35 15.97 40.44
CA ASP A 449 30.81 16.13 40.34
C ASP A 449 31.42 15.13 39.34
N SER A 450 30.99 13.86 39.40
CA SER A 450 31.42 12.83 38.44
C SER A 450 31.01 13.19 37.00
N VAL A 451 29.75 13.62 36.82
CA VAL A 451 29.21 14.01 35.52
C VAL A 451 29.92 15.24 34.97
N TYR A 452 30.26 16.23 35.80
CA TYR A 452 31.00 17.42 35.38
C TYR A 452 32.40 17.05 34.87
N ARG A 453 33.16 16.26 35.63
CA ARG A 453 34.49 15.77 35.20
C ARG A 453 34.41 14.99 33.90
N GLY A 454 33.41 14.10 33.78
CA GLY A 454 33.17 13.33 32.55
C GLY A 454 32.82 14.23 31.36
N SER A 455 31.95 15.22 31.56
CA SER A 455 31.51 16.15 30.51
C SER A 455 32.67 17.03 30.04
N VAL A 456 33.49 17.56 30.96
CA VAL A 456 34.71 18.29 30.59
C VAL A 456 35.67 17.42 29.80
N ALA A 457 35.87 16.16 30.20
CA ALA A 457 36.80 15.24 29.54
C ALA A 457 36.33 14.81 28.14
N VAL A 458 35.01 14.62 27.96
CA VAL A 458 34.43 14.07 26.71
C VAL A 458 33.99 15.17 25.75
N LEU A 459 33.35 16.23 26.24
CA LEU A 459 32.74 17.30 25.44
C LEU A 459 33.53 18.61 25.46
N GLY A 460 34.41 18.79 26.45
CA GLY A 460 35.09 20.07 26.71
C GLY A 460 34.29 20.98 27.64
N ALA A 461 34.97 21.95 28.24
CA ALA A 461 34.40 22.85 29.25
C ALA A 461 33.38 23.86 28.67
N GLU A 462 33.61 24.33 27.43
CA GLU A 462 32.74 25.31 26.77
C GLU A 462 31.53 24.68 26.07
N ASN A 463 31.41 23.35 26.07
CA ASN A 463 30.26 22.70 25.46
C ASN A 463 28.96 23.09 26.20
N PRO A 464 27.87 23.44 25.50
CA PRO A 464 26.61 23.83 26.13
C PRO A 464 26.06 22.86 27.17
N HIS A 465 26.28 21.55 26.99
CA HIS A 465 25.84 20.55 27.95
C HIS A 465 26.76 20.47 29.17
N THR A 466 28.06 20.73 29.02
CA THR A 466 28.99 20.84 30.15
C THR A 466 28.65 22.06 31.01
N LEU A 467 28.35 23.20 30.37
CA LEU A 467 27.90 24.42 31.05
C LEU A 467 26.58 24.19 31.82
N GLU A 468 25.68 23.35 31.31
CA GLU A 468 24.42 23.02 31.98
C GLU A 468 24.68 22.25 33.28
N VAL A 469 25.65 21.32 33.27
CA VAL A 469 26.10 20.61 34.47
C VAL A 469 26.73 21.56 35.48
N GLU A 470 27.52 22.52 35.00
CA GLU A 470 28.15 23.54 35.83
C GLU A 470 27.12 24.42 36.54
N VAL A 471 26.06 24.85 35.84
CA VAL A 471 24.92 25.56 36.45
C VAL A 471 24.26 24.72 37.53
N GLY A 472 23.97 23.44 37.27
CA GLY A 472 23.34 22.58 38.28
C GLY A 472 24.22 22.32 39.51
N LEU A 473 25.54 22.21 39.34
CA LEU A 473 26.49 22.16 40.47
C LEU A 473 26.43 23.44 41.30
N ALA A 474 26.36 24.59 40.65
CA ALA A 474 26.26 25.87 41.34
C ALA A 474 24.91 26.07 42.05
N GLU A 475 23.81 25.55 41.50
CA GLU A 475 22.51 25.50 42.18
C GLU A 475 22.59 24.63 43.44
N LEU A 476 23.22 23.45 43.37
CA LEU A 476 23.46 22.62 44.56
C LEU A 476 24.31 23.35 45.61
N PHE A 477 25.37 24.06 45.21
CA PHE A 477 26.17 24.88 46.13
C PHE A 477 25.35 26.01 46.76
N THR A 478 24.47 26.65 45.98
CA THR A 478 23.57 27.69 46.47
C THR A 478 22.61 27.15 47.53
N HIS A 479 21.98 25.99 47.27
CA HIS A 479 21.12 25.31 48.26
C HIS A 479 21.87 24.87 49.52
N SER A 480 23.18 24.62 49.40
CA SER A 480 24.05 24.22 50.52
C SER A 480 24.68 25.40 51.27
N GLY A 481 24.31 26.64 50.94
CA GLY A 481 24.89 27.86 51.55
C GLY A 481 26.30 28.20 51.08
N ARG A 482 26.85 27.46 50.11
CA ARG A 482 28.20 27.64 49.55
C ARG A 482 28.21 28.64 48.39
N HIS A 483 27.68 29.84 48.64
CA HIS A 483 27.48 30.85 47.59
C HIS A 483 28.79 31.33 46.94
N ALA A 484 29.89 31.36 47.70
CA ALA A 484 31.21 31.73 47.19
C ALA A 484 31.73 30.75 46.11
N ASP A 485 31.31 29.49 46.17
CA ASP A 485 31.66 28.48 45.17
C ASP A 485 30.69 28.50 43.97
N ALA A 486 29.43 28.90 44.19
CA ALA A 486 28.40 28.96 43.16
C ALA A 486 28.56 30.14 42.19
N LEU A 487 28.85 31.34 42.72
CA LEU A 487 28.83 32.58 41.94
C LEU A 487 29.80 32.58 40.74
N PRO A 488 31.08 32.15 40.87
CA PRO A 488 32.00 32.16 39.74
C PRO A 488 31.55 31.22 38.60
N LEU A 489 31.01 30.05 38.95
CA LEU A 489 30.50 29.07 37.99
C LEU A 489 29.32 29.63 37.19
N LEU A 490 28.36 30.26 37.90
CA LEU A 490 27.19 30.87 37.27
C LEU A 490 27.56 32.07 36.40
N GLN A 491 28.54 32.87 36.80
CA GLN A 491 29.06 33.99 36.01
C GLN A 491 29.72 33.50 34.72
N TYR A 492 30.55 32.46 34.82
CA TYR A 492 31.20 31.86 33.67
C TYR A 492 30.18 31.26 32.70
N ALA A 493 29.27 30.41 33.18
CA ALA A 493 28.24 29.77 32.36
C ALA A 493 27.33 30.80 31.68
N HIS A 494 26.90 31.85 32.40
CA HIS A 494 26.12 32.94 31.82
C HIS A 494 26.87 33.63 30.67
N SER A 495 28.14 34.01 30.89
CA SER A 495 28.96 34.67 29.87
C SER A 495 29.16 33.78 28.64
N ALA A 496 29.42 32.49 28.84
CA ALA A 496 29.62 31.55 27.76
C ALA A 496 28.34 31.34 26.92
N TYR A 497 27.19 31.17 27.58
CA TYR A 497 25.90 31.08 26.88
C TYR A 497 25.53 32.37 26.14
N ALA A 498 25.75 33.54 26.76
CA ALA A 498 25.49 34.83 26.11
C ALA A 498 26.33 35.01 24.84
N GLN A 499 27.60 34.57 24.86
CA GLN A 499 28.47 34.63 23.69
C GLN A 499 28.02 33.66 22.58
N GLN A 500 27.58 32.45 22.95
CA GLN A 500 27.23 31.41 21.98
C GLN A 500 25.83 31.56 21.39
N PHE A 501 24.83 31.89 22.20
CA PHE A 501 23.42 31.89 21.84
C PHE A 501 22.75 33.27 21.93
N GLY A 502 23.44 34.26 22.48
CA GLY A 502 22.89 35.60 22.73
C GLY A 502 22.16 35.72 24.07
N GLU A 503 21.91 36.97 24.48
CA GLU A 503 21.33 37.33 25.79
C GLU A 503 19.91 36.78 26.04
N HIS A 504 19.13 36.58 24.98
CA HIS A 504 17.71 36.22 25.09
C HIS A 504 17.44 34.72 24.94
N ASN A 505 18.47 33.90 24.69
CA ASN A 505 18.29 32.46 24.60
C ASN A 505 17.98 31.88 26.00
N HIS A 506 17.11 30.88 26.06
CA HIS A 506 16.66 30.27 27.31
C HIS A 506 17.79 29.67 28.17
N TYR A 507 18.89 29.21 27.57
CA TYR A 507 20.08 28.77 28.33
C TYR A 507 20.73 29.94 29.06
N THR A 508 20.93 31.07 28.37
CA THR A 508 21.50 32.30 28.94
C THR A 508 20.61 32.84 30.06
N VAL A 509 19.30 32.94 29.81
CA VAL A 509 18.32 33.42 30.79
C VAL A 509 18.25 32.49 32.01
N GLY A 510 18.34 31.17 31.79
CA GLY A 510 18.40 30.18 32.88
C GLY A 510 19.61 30.38 33.78
N ALA A 511 20.80 30.51 33.19
CA ALA A 511 22.04 30.78 33.94
C ALA A 511 21.99 32.13 34.67
N LEU A 512 21.42 33.18 34.05
CA LEU A 512 21.23 34.48 34.68
C LEU A 512 20.31 34.38 35.90
N LYS A 513 19.17 33.68 35.78
CA LYS A 513 18.23 33.48 36.88
C LYS A 513 18.88 32.75 38.05
N ALA A 514 19.66 31.71 37.78
CA ALA A 514 20.42 31.00 38.81
C ALA A 514 21.49 31.89 39.45
N LEU A 515 22.20 32.71 38.66
CA LEU A 515 23.17 33.70 39.15
C LEU A 515 22.51 34.74 40.08
N GLU A 516 21.37 35.30 39.68
CA GLU A 516 20.62 36.26 40.49
C GLU A 516 20.11 35.63 41.79
N ALA A 517 19.61 34.39 41.74
CA ALA A 517 19.19 33.65 42.93
C ALA A 517 20.36 33.44 43.91
N ALA A 518 21.54 33.05 43.41
CA ALA A 518 22.74 32.88 44.23
C ALA A 518 23.21 34.21 44.86
N ARG A 519 23.13 35.33 44.13
CA ARG A 519 23.43 36.68 44.62
C ARG A 519 22.46 37.15 45.69
N CYS A 520 21.17 36.91 45.51
CA CYS A 520 20.16 37.19 46.53
C CYS A 520 20.45 36.38 47.81
N ALA A 521 20.76 35.09 47.68
CA ALA A 521 21.03 34.20 48.81
C ALA A 521 22.33 34.56 49.57
N SER A 522 23.35 35.07 48.89
CA SER A 522 24.61 35.51 49.51
C SER A 522 24.53 36.89 50.17
N GLY A 523 23.44 37.63 49.96
CA GLY A 523 23.31 39.03 50.41
C GLY A 523 24.08 40.05 49.57
N THR A 524 24.69 39.64 48.44
CA THR A 524 25.36 40.57 47.51
C THR A 524 24.33 41.22 46.58
N LYS A 525 23.93 42.46 46.85
CA LYS A 525 23.11 43.27 45.93
C LYS A 525 24.03 44.03 44.97
N GLU A 526 24.17 43.56 43.74
CA GLU A 526 24.61 44.44 42.64
C GLU A 526 23.39 45.13 42.02
N VAL A 527 23.52 46.43 41.75
CA VAL A 527 22.49 47.23 41.07
C VAL A 527 22.51 46.86 39.59
N VAL A 528 21.59 45.98 39.18
CA VAL A 528 21.38 45.66 37.76
C VAL A 528 20.51 46.76 37.13
N PRO A 529 20.77 47.21 35.89
CA PRO A 529 19.93 48.19 35.19
C PRO A 529 18.48 47.70 35.10
N ALA A 530 17.53 48.62 35.28
CA ALA A 530 16.11 48.40 35.60
C ALA A 530 15.24 47.56 34.63
N ALA A 531 15.81 46.85 33.66
CA ALA A 531 15.06 46.03 32.71
C ALA A 531 14.81 44.57 33.17
N THR A 532 15.56 44.06 34.16
CA THR A 532 15.45 42.67 34.64
C THR A 532 15.26 42.55 36.15
N ALA A 533 14.72 43.59 36.80
CA ALA A 533 14.54 43.61 38.25
C ALA A 533 13.52 42.56 38.74
N SER A 534 13.96 41.31 38.84
CA SER A 534 13.42 40.30 39.74
C SER A 534 13.87 40.70 41.14
N THR A 535 13.03 41.49 41.82
CA THR A 535 13.18 41.75 43.25
C THR A 535 13.27 40.40 43.98
N CYS A 536 14.36 40.15 44.70
CA CYS A 536 14.49 38.99 45.59
C CYS A 536 13.18 38.82 46.38
N SER A 537 12.35 37.84 46.01
CA SER A 537 11.03 37.57 46.60
C SER A 537 10.92 36.10 46.90
#